data_AF-A0A0E0EQ36-F1
#
_entry.id   AF-A0A0E0EQ36-F1
#
_cell.length_a   1.000
_cell.length_b   1.000
_cell.length_c   1.000
_cell.angle_alpha   90.00
_cell.angle_beta   90.00
_cell.angle_gamma   90.00
#
_symmetry.space_group_name_H-M   'P 1'
#
loop_
_entity.id
_entity.type
_entity.pdbx_description
1 polymer ?
#
loop_
_entity_poly.entity_id
_entity_poly.type
_entity_poly.pdbx_seq_one_letter_code
_entity_poly.pdbx_strand_id
1 'polypeptide(L)'
;MAAADGTTGEEVKKTIDLQRERFEVARDAALLCKTLRWMIKGGYGRIPLPNVASPILARVVDYLARHAAAMDDDGLDRFDRDFLAGVDQDTLFDLLLAANYLQADGLLDLACKKVVAMMTGMSPEQMREIFHIVNDLTPEEEKEIREDIAWALN
;
A
#
# COMPACT_ATOMS: atom_id res chain seq x y z
N MET A 1 -5.91 4.35 54.85
CA MET A 1 -5.80 5.44 53.86
C MET A 1 -4.74 5.00 52.86
N ALA A 2 -5.16 4.22 51.86
CA ALA A 2 -4.24 3.59 50.90
C ALA A 2 -4.16 4.45 49.63
N ALA A 3 -2.92 4.71 49.21
CA ALA A 3 -2.57 5.47 48.02
C ALA A 3 -3.13 4.80 46.75
N ALA A 4 -3.76 5.59 45.89
CA ALA A 4 -3.97 5.25 44.49
C ALA A 4 -2.92 6.02 43.71
N ASP A 5 -1.79 5.34 43.48
CA ASP A 5 -0.73 5.78 42.57
C ASP A 5 -1.21 5.62 41.14
N GLY A 6 -0.77 6.54 40.28
CA GLY A 6 -1.23 6.69 38.93
C GLY A 6 -0.83 5.53 38.03
N THR A 7 -1.67 5.21 37.06
CA THR A 7 -1.20 4.68 35.78
C THR A 7 -2.11 5.24 34.70
N THR A 8 -1.68 6.40 34.20
CA THR A 8 -1.99 6.91 32.87
C THR A 8 -1.96 5.77 31.86
N GLY A 9 -3.02 5.65 31.05
CA GLY A 9 -3.12 4.64 30.01
C GLY A 9 -1.91 4.71 29.08
N GLU A 10 -0.97 3.77 29.25
CA GLU A 10 -0.03 3.41 28.21
C GLU A 10 -0.86 2.97 27.01
N GLU A 11 -0.84 3.77 25.94
CA GLU A 11 -1.13 3.29 24.60
C GLU A 11 -0.35 2.00 24.40
N VAL A 12 -1.04 0.87 24.50
CA VAL A 12 -0.42 -0.44 24.30
C VAL A 12 -0.04 -0.52 22.82
N LYS A 13 1.18 -0.04 22.51
CA LYS A 13 1.88 -0.37 21.27
C LYS A 13 2.03 -1.88 21.29
N LYS A 14 1.08 -2.57 20.65
CA LYS A 14 1.18 -4.02 20.52
C LYS A 14 2.30 -4.28 19.52
N THR A 15 3.43 -4.77 20.02
CA THR A 15 4.50 -5.28 19.16
C THR A 15 3.94 -6.44 18.35
N ILE A 16 3.85 -6.27 17.04
CA ILE A 16 3.43 -7.33 16.12
C ILE A 16 4.70 -7.88 15.50
N ASP A 17 5.01 -9.14 15.77
CA ASP A 17 6.09 -9.82 15.08
C ASP A 17 5.63 -10.12 13.65
N LEU A 18 5.98 -9.23 12.73
CA LEU A 18 5.74 -9.37 11.31
C LEU A 18 7.02 -10.00 10.73
N GLN A 19 6.98 -11.32 10.48
CA GLN A 19 8.11 -12.18 10.07
C GLN A 19 9.13 -12.56 11.18
N ARG A 20 10.42 -12.70 10.84
CA ARG A 20 11.54 -12.93 11.79
C ARG A 20 11.95 -11.63 12.49
N GLU A 21 11.47 -10.49 12.00
CA GLU A 21 11.69 -9.16 12.57
C GLU A 21 10.49 -8.72 13.40
N ARG A 22 10.76 -7.88 14.40
CA ARG A 22 9.72 -7.32 15.28
C ARG A 22 9.40 -5.91 14.81
N PHE A 23 8.12 -5.64 14.56
CA PHE A 23 7.65 -4.32 14.19
C PHE A 23 6.68 -3.82 15.26
N GLU A 24 6.90 -2.62 15.76
CA GLU A 24 5.99 -1.99 16.71
C GLU A 24 4.94 -1.20 15.94
N VAL A 25 3.68 -1.64 16.03
CA VAL A 25 2.56 -0.97 15.37
C VAL A 25 1.58 -0.47 16.43
N ALA A 26 1.24 0.81 16.38
CA ALA A 26 0.20 1.36 17.23
C ALA A 26 -1.15 0.68 16.94
N ARG A 27 -1.98 0.51 17.98
CA ARG A 27 -3.26 -0.19 17.82
C ARG A 27 -4.14 0.46 16.76
N ASP A 28 -4.16 1.79 16.71
CA ASP A 28 -5.01 2.54 15.79
C ASP A 28 -4.52 2.42 14.34
N ALA A 29 -3.21 2.44 14.13
CA ALA A 29 -2.59 2.12 12.84
C ALA A 29 -2.92 0.68 12.38
N ALA A 30 -2.92 -0.29 13.30
CA ALA A 30 -3.27 -1.66 12.96
C ALA A 30 -4.77 -1.86 12.67
N LEU A 31 -5.65 -0.96 13.14
CA LEU A 31 -7.08 -1.01 12.82
C LEU A 31 -7.40 -0.56 11.39
N LEU A 32 -6.52 0.22 10.77
CA LEU A 32 -6.61 0.61 9.36
C LEU A 32 -6.45 -0.58 8.42
N CYS A 33 -5.77 -1.64 8.85
CA CYS A 33 -5.66 -2.89 8.12
C CYS A 33 -6.72 -3.89 8.59
N LYS A 34 -7.59 -4.33 7.68
CA LYS A 34 -8.61 -5.34 8.03
C LYS A 34 -7.97 -6.66 8.49
N THR A 35 -6.90 -7.10 7.84
CA THR A 35 -6.18 -8.34 8.20
C THR A 35 -5.60 -8.24 9.62
N LEU A 36 -4.90 -7.15 9.94
CA LEU A 36 -4.31 -6.95 11.28
C LEU A 36 -5.40 -6.80 12.35
N ARG A 37 -6.51 -6.12 12.05
CA ARG A 37 -7.67 -6.00 12.95
C ARG A 37 -8.23 -7.36 13.37
N TRP A 38 -8.38 -8.31 12.43
CA TRP A 38 -8.84 -9.66 12.74
C TRP A 38 -7.83 -10.44 13.57
N MET A 39 -6.54 -10.35 13.21
CA MET A 39 -5.46 -11.04 13.93
C MET A 39 -5.31 -10.54 15.37
N ILE A 40 -5.41 -9.23 15.61
CA ILE A 40 -5.37 -8.65 16.97
C ILE A 40 -6.57 -9.11 17.80
N LYS A 41 -7.77 -9.16 17.21
CA LYS A 41 -8.98 -9.68 17.88
C LYS A 41 -8.84 -11.17 18.22
N GLY A 42 -8.17 -11.95 17.36
CA GLY A 42 -7.89 -13.36 17.60
C GLY A 42 -6.78 -13.63 18.63
N GLY A 43 -6.13 -12.60 19.17
CA GLY A 43 -5.05 -12.76 20.17
C GLY A 43 -3.73 -13.25 19.58
N TYR A 44 -3.55 -13.18 18.25
CA TYR A 44 -2.30 -13.57 17.60
C TYR A 44 -1.20 -12.54 17.90
N GLY A 45 -0.12 -12.97 18.56
CA GLY A 45 1.04 -12.13 18.85
C GLY A 45 2.08 -12.07 17.72
N ARG A 46 2.01 -13.01 16.77
CA ARG A 46 2.94 -13.12 15.63
C ARG A 46 2.18 -13.39 14.35
N ILE A 47 2.43 -12.59 13.32
CA ILE A 47 1.76 -12.69 12.02
C ILE A 47 2.83 -13.00 10.97
N PRO A 48 2.90 -14.25 10.48
CA PRO A 48 3.83 -14.59 9.41
C PRO A 48 3.36 -13.96 8.10
N LEU A 49 4.18 -13.07 7.54
CA LEU A 49 3.95 -12.46 6.23
C LEU A 49 5.04 -12.91 5.25
N PRO A 50 5.09 -14.19 4.83
CA PRO A 50 6.20 -14.70 4.02
C PRO A 50 6.35 -14.00 2.65
N ASN A 51 5.30 -13.36 2.17
CA ASN A 51 5.22 -12.77 0.82
C ASN A 51 5.51 -11.27 0.78
N VAL A 52 5.86 -10.64 1.91
CA VAL A 52 6.16 -9.20 1.97
C VAL A 52 7.59 -9.02 2.48
N ALA A 53 8.43 -8.30 1.74
CA ALA A 53 9.79 -8.04 2.21
C ALA A 53 9.78 -7.07 3.41
N SER A 54 10.68 -7.29 4.38
CA SER A 54 10.91 -6.41 5.54
C SER A 54 10.95 -4.90 5.22
N PRO A 55 11.72 -4.42 4.22
CA PRO A 55 11.78 -2.99 3.92
C PRO A 55 10.43 -2.42 3.45
N ILE A 56 9.66 -3.20 2.68
CA ILE A 56 8.33 -2.81 2.19
C ILE A 56 7.37 -2.70 3.36
N LEU A 57 7.40 -3.69 4.25
CA LEU A 57 6.58 -3.72 5.44
C LEU A 57 6.86 -2.53 6.37
N ALA A 58 8.14 -2.15 6.55
CA ALA A 58 8.51 -0.96 7.32
C ALA A 58 7.83 0.31 6.77
N ARG A 59 7.79 0.45 5.43
CA ARG A 59 7.11 1.56 4.76
C ARG A 59 5.60 1.51 4.95
N VAL A 60 4.99 0.32 4.90
CA VAL A 60 3.55 0.16 5.18
C VAL A 60 3.23 0.58 6.62
N VAL A 61 4.03 0.14 7.60
CA VAL A 61 3.84 0.51 9.01
C VAL A 61 3.95 2.02 9.21
N ASP A 62 4.93 2.66 8.58
CA ASP A 62 5.12 4.11 8.62
C ASP A 62 3.92 4.87 8.01
N TYR A 63 3.41 4.39 6.86
CA TYR A 63 2.20 4.92 6.24
C TYR A 63 0.99 4.84 7.19
N LEU A 64 0.76 3.68 7.80
CA LEU A 64 -0.35 3.45 8.72
C LEU A 64 -0.23 4.31 9.99
N ALA A 65 0.99 4.49 10.49
CA ALA A 65 1.24 5.35 11.65
C ALA A 65 0.90 6.81 11.35
N ARG A 66 1.29 7.33 10.17
CA ARG A 66 0.92 8.67 9.72
C ARG A 66 -0.60 8.83 9.55
N HIS A 67 -1.26 7.86 8.93
CA HIS A 67 -2.72 7.92 8.70
C HIS A 67 -3.55 7.74 9.98
N ALA A 68 -3.01 7.04 10.99
CA ALA A 68 -3.64 6.93 12.30
C ALA A 68 -3.48 8.19 13.15
N ALA A 69 -2.48 9.03 12.88
CA ALA A 69 -2.22 10.26 13.63
C ALA A 69 -3.26 11.37 13.38
N ALA A 70 -4.32 11.10 12.60
CA ALA A 70 -5.44 12.00 12.33
C ALA A 70 -5.01 13.41 11.89
N MET A 71 -4.09 13.48 10.94
CA MET A 71 -3.78 14.74 10.24
C MET A 71 -5.00 15.24 9.47
N ASP A 72 -5.03 16.55 9.19
CA ASP A 72 -6.00 17.13 8.27
C ASP A 72 -5.80 16.59 6.85
N ASP A 73 -6.86 16.60 6.05
CA ASP A 73 -6.86 16.02 4.69
C ASP A 73 -5.72 16.59 3.82
N ASP A 74 -5.46 17.91 3.93
CA ASP A 74 -4.36 18.58 3.21
C ASP A 74 -2.97 18.09 3.63
N GLY A 75 -2.81 17.74 4.91
CA GLY A 75 -1.57 17.19 5.46
C GLY A 75 -1.32 15.76 5.00
N LEU A 76 -2.38 14.93 4.97
CA LEU A 76 -2.32 13.56 4.46
C LEU A 76 -2.02 13.53 2.95
N ASP A 77 -2.69 14.37 2.16
CA ASP A 77 -2.45 14.45 0.72
C ASP A 77 -1.00 14.86 0.37
N ARG A 78 -0.39 15.73 1.18
CA ARG A 78 1.04 16.09 1.03
C ARG A 78 1.94 14.91 1.34
N PHE A 79 1.70 14.25 2.48
CA PHE A 79 2.45 13.08 2.88
C PHE A 79 2.36 11.97 1.83
N ASP A 80 1.17 11.69 1.31
CA ASP A 80 0.93 10.66 0.29
C ASP A 80 1.70 10.90 -1.00
N ARG A 81 1.74 12.16 -1.45
CA ARG A 81 2.55 12.55 -2.61
C ARG A 81 4.04 12.32 -2.35
N ASP A 82 4.54 12.76 -1.20
CA ASP A 82 5.96 12.64 -0.86
C ASP A 82 6.35 11.18 -0.64
N PHE A 83 5.46 10.38 -0.05
CA PHE A 83 5.64 8.95 0.19
C PHE A 83 5.83 8.17 -1.12
N LEU A 84 5.17 8.58 -2.20
CA LEU A 84 5.29 7.96 -3.53
C LEU A 84 6.22 8.71 -4.52
N ALA A 85 6.74 9.89 -4.17
CA ALA A 85 7.52 10.73 -5.08
C ALA A 85 8.87 10.10 -5.47
N GLY A 86 9.48 9.31 -4.59
CA GLY A 86 10.79 8.68 -4.79
C GLY A 86 10.78 7.17 -4.92
N VAL A 87 9.62 6.57 -5.18
CA VAL A 87 9.45 5.11 -5.21
C VAL A 87 9.66 4.60 -6.63
N ASP A 88 10.59 3.67 -6.78
CA ASP A 88 10.79 2.91 -8.02
C ASP A 88 9.60 1.96 -8.30
N GLN A 89 9.49 1.54 -9.56
CA GLN A 89 8.37 0.73 -10.02
C GLN A 89 8.28 -0.63 -9.30
N ASP A 90 9.40 -1.29 -9.06
CA ASP A 90 9.44 -2.59 -8.37
C ASP A 90 8.93 -2.45 -6.94
N THR A 91 9.43 -1.44 -6.22
CA THR A 91 8.96 -1.12 -4.86
C THR A 91 7.50 -0.71 -4.83
N LEU A 92 6.99 -0.02 -5.86
CA LEU A 92 5.57 0.34 -5.97
C LEU A 92 4.69 -0.91 -6.12
N PHE A 93 5.10 -1.89 -6.94
CA PHE A 93 4.38 -3.15 -7.08
C PHE A 93 4.43 -3.99 -5.80
N ASP A 94 5.59 -4.04 -5.14
CA ASP A 94 5.70 -4.71 -3.84
C ASP A 94 4.81 -4.06 -2.78
N LEU A 95 4.73 -2.72 -2.76
CA LEU A 95 3.80 -1.98 -1.90
C LEU A 95 2.33 -2.30 -2.23
N LEU A 96 1.98 -2.39 -3.51
CA LEU A 96 0.64 -2.74 -3.96
C LEU A 96 0.24 -4.15 -3.48
N LEU A 97 1.13 -5.13 -3.65
CA LEU A 97 0.93 -6.51 -3.19
C LEU A 97 0.81 -6.57 -1.66
N ALA A 98 1.67 -5.86 -0.94
CA ALA A 98 1.63 -5.78 0.52
C ALA A 98 0.32 -5.12 1.02
N ALA A 99 -0.10 -4.02 0.40
CA ALA A 99 -1.34 -3.33 0.71
C ALA A 99 -2.57 -4.22 0.49
N ASN A 100 -2.60 -4.95 -0.63
CA ASN A 100 -3.65 -5.92 -0.93
C ASN A 100 -3.69 -7.05 0.12
N TYR A 101 -2.53 -7.62 0.48
CA TYR A 101 -2.45 -8.69 1.47
C TYR A 101 -2.92 -8.24 2.86
N LEU A 102 -2.51 -7.05 3.28
CA LEU A 102 -2.87 -6.47 4.57
C LEU A 102 -4.28 -5.87 4.59
N GLN A 103 -4.93 -5.81 3.42
CA GLN A 103 -6.22 -5.15 3.20
C GLN A 103 -6.20 -3.71 3.74
N ALA A 104 -5.15 -2.98 3.36
CA ALA A 104 -4.98 -1.56 3.65
C ALA A 104 -5.56 -0.74 2.48
N ASP A 105 -6.89 -0.55 2.48
CA ASP A 105 -7.60 0.05 1.33
C ASP A 105 -7.01 1.42 0.93
N GLY A 106 -6.68 2.29 1.90
CA GLY A 106 -6.11 3.62 1.61
C GLY A 106 -4.76 3.57 0.91
N LEU A 107 -3.86 2.66 1.34
CA LEU A 107 -2.56 2.47 0.70
C LEU A 107 -2.71 1.84 -0.69
N LEU A 108 -3.65 0.91 -0.83
CA LEU A 108 -3.94 0.26 -2.11
C LEU A 108 -4.44 1.30 -3.12
N ASP A 109 -5.40 2.14 -2.73
CA ASP A 109 -5.93 3.20 -3.58
C ASP A 109 -4.86 4.21 -3.98
N LEU A 110 -3.99 4.59 -3.04
CA LEU A 110 -2.88 5.51 -3.30
C LEU A 110 -1.88 4.92 -4.32
N ALA A 111 -1.49 3.67 -4.14
CA ALA A 111 -0.61 2.96 -5.08
C ALA A 111 -1.27 2.82 -6.47
N CYS A 112 -2.55 2.45 -6.52
CA CYS A 112 -3.34 2.38 -7.75
C CYS A 112 -3.38 3.73 -8.47
N LYS A 113 -3.65 4.84 -7.76
CA LYS A 113 -3.65 6.19 -8.34
C LYS A 113 -2.29 6.53 -8.98
N LYS A 114 -1.19 6.15 -8.36
CA LYS A 114 0.15 6.36 -8.91
C LYS A 114 0.38 5.54 -10.19
N VAL A 115 -0.03 4.28 -10.21
CA VAL A 115 0.03 3.43 -11.42
C VAL A 115 -0.82 4.02 -12.54
N VAL A 116 -2.04 4.46 -12.26
CA VAL A 116 -2.91 5.14 -13.24
C VAL A 116 -2.26 6.42 -13.77
N ALA A 117 -1.64 7.21 -12.90
CA ALA A 117 -0.93 8.42 -13.32
C ALA A 117 0.28 8.11 -14.21
N MET A 118 0.97 6.99 -14.01
CA MET A 118 2.02 6.52 -14.92
C MET A 118 1.42 6.11 -16.27
N MET A 119 0.32 5.35 -16.27
CA MET A 119 -0.34 4.88 -17.50
C MET A 119 -0.97 6.01 -18.32
N THR A 120 -1.35 7.11 -17.67
CA THR A 120 -2.01 8.24 -18.32
C THR A 120 -1.03 8.98 -19.23
N GLY A 121 -1.32 9.01 -20.53
CA GLY A 121 -0.49 9.69 -21.52
C GLY A 121 0.65 8.85 -22.09
N MET A 122 0.77 7.58 -21.70
CA MET A 122 1.66 6.62 -22.36
C MET A 122 0.99 6.01 -23.58
N SER A 123 1.77 5.75 -24.65
CA SER A 123 1.30 4.95 -25.77
C SER A 123 1.23 3.46 -25.37
N PRO A 124 0.42 2.64 -26.07
CA PRO A 124 0.38 1.19 -25.84
C PRO A 124 1.76 0.53 -25.93
N GLU A 125 2.62 1.01 -26.83
CA GLU A 125 3.98 0.50 -27.01
C GLU A 125 4.88 0.85 -25.81
N GLN A 126 4.78 2.08 -25.28
CA GLN A 126 5.50 2.49 -24.07
C GLN A 126 5.01 1.72 -22.84
N MET A 127 3.70 1.49 -22.74
CA MET A 127 3.11 0.68 -21.67
C MET A 127 3.62 -0.77 -21.74
N ARG A 128 3.71 -1.36 -22.95
CA ARG A 128 4.29 -2.69 -23.11
C ARG A 128 5.75 -2.75 -22.64
N GLU A 129 6.55 -1.74 -22.95
CA GLU A 129 7.96 -1.68 -22.53
C GLU A 129 8.10 -1.55 -21.01
N ILE A 130 7.35 -0.64 -20.40
CA ILE A 130 7.42 -0.33 -18.95
C ILE A 130 6.89 -1.48 -18.10
N PHE A 131 5.78 -2.11 -18.51
CA PHE A 131 5.19 -3.22 -17.79
C PHE A 131 5.76 -4.59 -18.23
N HIS A 132 6.78 -4.59 -19.10
CA HIS A 132 7.40 -5.79 -19.66
C HIS A 132 6.39 -6.78 -20.27
N ILE A 133 5.37 -6.24 -20.94
CA ILE A 133 4.30 -7.02 -21.59
C ILE A 133 4.77 -7.37 -23.00
N VAL A 134 4.77 -8.66 -23.32
CA VAL A 134 5.04 -9.15 -24.68
C VAL A 134 3.84 -8.84 -25.56
N ASN A 135 4.07 -8.24 -26.73
CA ASN A 135 3.00 -8.08 -27.72
C ASN A 135 2.65 -9.46 -28.30
N ASP A 136 1.45 -9.94 -27.98
CA ASP A 136 0.88 -11.20 -28.45
C ASP A 136 -0.08 -11.02 -29.63
N LEU A 137 -0.32 -9.78 -30.06
CA LEU A 137 -1.18 -9.45 -31.19
C LEU A 137 -0.44 -9.58 -32.53
N THR A 138 -1.13 -10.11 -33.54
CA THR A 138 -0.69 -10.00 -34.92
C THR A 138 -0.86 -8.57 -35.45
N PRO A 139 -0.11 -8.16 -36.49
CA PRO A 139 -0.25 -6.83 -37.10
C PRO A 139 -1.67 -6.53 -37.58
N GLU A 140 -2.38 -7.55 -38.07
CA GLU A 140 -3.77 -7.46 -38.50
C GLU A 140 -4.72 -7.22 -37.33
N GLU A 141 -4.61 -7.98 -36.24
CA GLU A 141 -5.42 -7.80 -35.03
C GLU A 141 -5.16 -6.45 -34.36
N GLU A 142 -3.90 -6.01 -34.29
CA GLU A 142 -3.54 -4.70 -33.74
C GLU A 142 -4.15 -3.56 -34.57
N LYS A 143 -4.22 -3.71 -35.89
CA LYS A 143 -4.85 -2.74 -36.77
C LYS A 143 -6.37 -2.70 -36.58
N GLU A 144 -7.03 -3.86 -36.51
CA GLU A 144 -8.48 -3.94 -36.26
C GLU A 144 -8.83 -3.29 -34.92
N ILE A 145 -8.10 -3.62 -33.84
CA ILE A 145 -8.29 -3.00 -32.53
C ILE A 145 -8.09 -1.48 -32.61
N ARG A 146 -7.09 -1.00 -33.36
CA ARG A 146 -6.81 0.43 -33.50
C ARG A 146 -7.92 1.17 -34.26
N GLU A 147 -8.52 0.53 -35.26
CA GLU A 147 -9.70 1.05 -35.97
C GLU A 147 -10.94 1.08 -35.06
N ASP A 148 -11.14 0.03 -34.26
CA ASP A 148 -12.27 -0.07 -33.34
C ASP A 148 -12.20 0.91 -32.15
N ILE A 149 -11.00 1.24 -31.67
CA ILE A 149 -10.80 2.22 -30.58
C ILE A 149 -10.57 3.65 -31.09
N ALA A 150 -10.54 3.87 -32.41
CA ALA A 150 -10.23 5.17 -33.02
C ALA A 150 -11.18 6.29 -32.55
N TRP A 151 -12.45 5.95 -32.24
CA TRP A 151 -13.43 6.91 -31.71
C TRP A 151 -13.08 7.46 -30.33
N ALA A 152 -12.28 6.74 -29.53
CA ALA A 152 -11.87 7.15 -28.18
C ALA A 152 -10.50 7.85 -28.17
N LEU A 153 -9.74 7.75 -29.25
CA LEU A 153 -8.39 8.32 -29.41
C LEU A 153 -8.36 9.65 -30.17
N ASN A 154 -9.51 10.15 -30.65
CA ASN A 154 -9.65 11.35 -31.48
C ASN A 154 -10.49 12.42 -30.77
#